data_AF-A0A6P6FIB6-F1
#
_entry.id   AF-A0A6P6FIB6-F1
#
_cell.length_a   1.000
_cell.length_b   1.000
_cell.length_c   1.000
_cell.angle_alpha   90.00
_cell.angle_beta   90.00
_cell.angle_gamma   90.00
#
_symmetry.space_group_name_H-M   'P 1'
#
loop_
_entity.id
_entity.type
_entity.pdbx_description
1 polymer ?
#
loop_
_entity_poly.entity_id
_entity_poly.type
_entity_poly.pdbx_seq_one_letter_code
_entity_poly.pdbx_strand_id
1 'polypeptide(L)'
;YPGCSVVANRYIYHVLCVIPHVFRAFVIDIFLRLRGSKPITMKLLKGGIKLFTSVAAFTTHEWTFQRHNCSDLRRKVKMLNDSNMVKIDSRDMDWEKYVAVYLMGIRKFILKQDFKSTVIK
;
A
#
# COMPACT_ATOMS: atom_id res chain seq x y z
N TYR A 1 6.74 -10.78 12.24
CA TYR A 1 5.69 -10.41 11.27
C TYR A 1 5.87 -11.29 10.03
N PRO A 2 4.84 -11.85 9.37
CA PRO A 2 5.05 -12.78 8.27
C PRO A 2 5.77 -12.06 7.12
N GLY A 3 7.03 -12.40 6.87
CA GLY A 3 7.85 -11.80 5.82
C GLY A 3 7.50 -12.44 4.48
N CYS A 4 7.00 -11.64 3.55
CA CYS A 4 6.93 -12.02 2.15
C CYS A 4 8.22 -11.51 1.49
N SER A 5 9.13 -12.41 1.13
CA SER A 5 10.37 -12.04 0.43
C SER A 5 10.03 -11.58 -0.98
N VAL A 6 10.50 -10.38 -1.34
CA VAL A 6 10.34 -9.84 -2.69
C VAL A 6 11.39 -10.50 -3.57
N VAL A 7 10.96 -11.36 -4.49
CA VAL A 7 11.84 -12.11 -5.39
C VAL A 7 11.60 -11.64 -6.81
N ALA A 8 12.68 -11.30 -7.55
CA ALA A 8 12.58 -10.79 -8.92
C ALA A 8 12.06 -11.84 -9.92
N ASN A 9 12.35 -13.13 -9.68
CA ASN A 9 11.87 -14.22 -10.52
C ASN A 9 10.46 -14.67 -10.09
N ARG A 10 9.50 -14.52 -11.01
CA ARG A 10 8.09 -14.89 -10.84
C ARG A 10 7.89 -16.38 -10.51
N TYR A 11 8.68 -17.28 -11.10
CA TYR A 11 8.53 -18.72 -10.85
C TYR A 11 8.96 -19.11 -9.44
N ILE A 12 10.10 -18.59 -9.00
CA ILE A 12 10.63 -18.81 -7.65
C ILE A 12 9.66 -18.22 -6.61
N TYR A 13 9.11 -17.02 -6.87
CA TYR A 13 8.09 -16.42 -6.03
C TYR A 13 6.83 -17.29 -5.90
N HIS A 14 6.33 -17.86 -7.00
CA HIS A 14 5.16 -18.74 -6.94
C HIS A 14 5.43 -19.99 -6.08
N VAL A 15 6.59 -20.64 -6.26
CA VAL A 15 6.93 -21.86 -5.53
C VAL A 15 7.16 -21.59 -4.04
N LEU A 16 7.92 -20.55 -3.69
CA LEU A 16 8.31 -20.29 -2.30
C LEU A 16 7.25 -19.53 -1.50
N CYS A 17 6.51 -18.61 -2.13
CA CYS A 17 5.59 -17.73 -1.42
C CYS A 17 4.12 -18.08 -1.67
N VAL A 18 3.72 -18.45 -2.89
CA VAL A 18 2.29 -18.67 -3.18
C VAL A 18 1.83 -20.07 -2.80
N ILE A 19 2.55 -21.11 -3.21
CA ILE A 19 2.15 -22.52 -2.97
C ILE A 19 1.97 -22.83 -1.48
N PRO A 20 2.89 -22.46 -0.56
CA PRO A 20 2.72 -22.77 0.87
C PRO A 20 1.52 -22.04 1.50
N HIS A 21 1.20 -20.84 1.04
CA HIS A 21 0.04 -20.08 1.50
C HIS A 21 -1.28 -20.67 0.97
N VAL A 22 -1.30 -21.13 -0.28
CA VAL A 22 -2.45 -21.85 -0.87
C VAL A 22 -2.69 -23.18 -0.16
N PHE A 23 -1.63 -23.94 0.08
CA PHE A 23 -1.70 -25.21 0.79
C PHE A 23 -2.24 -25.03 2.21
N ARG A 24 -1.70 -24.08 2.98
CA ARG A 24 -2.20 -23.77 4.33
C ARG A 24 -3.67 -23.35 4.32
N ALA A 25 -4.07 -22.47 3.38
CA ALA A 25 -5.46 -22.04 3.26
C ALA A 25 -6.41 -23.21 2.95
N PHE A 26 -5.96 -24.14 2.09
CA PHE A 26 -6.72 -25.33 1.73
C PHE A 26 -6.91 -26.28 2.92
N VAL A 27 -5.83 -26.55 3.67
CA VAL A 27 -5.86 -27.41 4.87
C VAL A 27 -6.81 -26.81 5.92
N ILE A 28 -6.72 -25.51 6.20
CA ILE A 28 -7.60 -24.83 7.15
C ILE A 28 -9.07 -24.93 6.72
N ASP A 29 -9.36 -24.70 5.44
CA ASP A 29 -10.74 -24.77 4.93
C ASP A 29 -11.31 -26.21 4.97
N ILE A 30 -10.49 -27.26 4.85
CA ILE A 30 -10.92 -28.65 5.10
C ILE A 30 -11.30 -28.84 6.56
N PHE A 31 -10.44 -28.42 7.51
CA PHE A 31 -10.74 -28.52 8.94
C PHE A 31 -12.01 -27.76 9.33
N LEU A 32 -12.22 -26.57 8.74
CA LEU A 32 -13.43 -25.79 8.96
C LEU A 32 -14.67 -26.52 8.44
N ARG A 33 -14.62 -27.14 7.25
CA ARG A 33 -15.73 -27.94 6.72
C ARG A 33 -16.04 -29.15 7.60
N LEU A 34 -15.02 -29.85 8.08
CA LEU A 34 -15.18 -30.99 9.00
C LEU A 34 -15.84 -30.58 10.32
N ARG A 35 -15.60 -29.34 10.79
CA ARG A 35 -16.25 -28.75 11.96
C ARG A 35 -17.61 -28.09 11.66
N GLY A 36 -18.17 -28.26 10.45
CA GLY A 36 -19.44 -27.65 10.04
C GLY A 36 -19.38 -26.12 9.85
N SER A 37 -18.19 -25.55 9.84
CA SER A 37 -17.95 -24.11 9.66
C SER A 37 -17.74 -23.75 8.19
N LYS A 38 -18.07 -22.51 7.81
CA LYS A 38 -17.93 -22.04 6.43
C LYS A 38 -16.45 -21.82 6.07
N PRO A 39 -15.93 -22.44 4.99
CA PRO A 39 -14.57 -22.19 4.52
C PRO A 39 -14.46 -20.78 3.90
N ILE A 40 -13.64 -19.92 4.49
CA ILE A 40 -13.44 -18.53 4.05
C ILE A 40 -12.00 -18.24 3.61
N THR A 41 -11.04 -19.06 4.01
CA THR A 41 -9.60 -18.76 3.91
C THR A 41 -9.15 -18.69 2.46
N MET A 42 -9.64 -19.62 1.62
CA MET A 42 -9.34 -19.63 0.19
C MET A 42 -9.95 -18.41 -0.54
N LYS A 43 -11.12 -17.92 -0.09
CA LYS A 43 -11.74 -16.71 -0.66
C LYS A 43 -10.90 -15.47 -0.37
N LEU A 44 -10.42 -15.33 0.88
CA LEU A 44 -9.51 -14.24 1.25
C LEU A 44 -8.20 -14.30 0.45
N LEU A 45 -7.61 -15.50 0.33
CA LEU A 45 -6.36 -15.66 -0.42
C LEU A 45 -6.52 -15.28 -1.90
N LYS A 46 -7.61 -15.69 -2.56
CA LYS A 46 -7.90 -15.29 -3.95
C LYS A 46 -8.05 -13.78 -4.09
N GLY A 47 -8.75 -13.13 -3.15
CA GLY A 47 -8.87 -11.67 -3.11
C GLY A 47 -7.51 -10.98 -2.97
N GLY A 48 -6.68 -11.47 -2.04
CA GLY A 48 -5.32 -10.99 -1.84
C GLY A 48 -4.46 -11.10 -3.10
N ILE A 49 -4.41 -12.28 -3.73
CA ILE A 49 -3.66 -12.48 -4.97
C ILE A 49 -4.12 -11.53 -6.07
N LYS A 50 -5.44 -11.33 -6.23
CA LYS A 50 -5.99 -10.39 -7.21
C LYS A 50 -5.51 -8.96 -6.95
N LEU A 51 -5.56 -8.50 -5.70
CA LEU A 51 -5.05 -7.18 -5.31
C LEU A 51 -3.55 -7.05 -5.62
N PHE A 52 -2.76 -8.04 -5.26
CA PHE A 52 -1.32 -8.04 -5.57
C PHE A 52 -1.06 -7.97 -7.07
N THR A 53 -1.80 -8.73 -7.90
CA THR A 53 -1.62 -8.65 -9.36
C THR A 53 -1.97 -7.29 -9.92
N SER A 54 -2.98 -6.61 -9.37
CA SER A 54 -3.35 -5.25 -9.80
C SER A 54 -2.31 -4.20 -9.41
N VAL A 55 -1.64 -4.37 -8.27
CA VAL A 55 -0.61 -3.44 -7.77
C VAL A 55 0.77 -3.75 -8.34
N ALA A 56 1.00 -4.98 -8.82
CA ALA A 56 2.28 -5.42 -9.35
C ALA A 56 2.80 -4.49 -10.46
N ALA A 57 1.95 -4.13 -11.44
CA ALA A 57 2.36 -3.25 -12.53
C ALA A 57 2.92 -1.90 -12.04
N PHE A 58 2.32 -1.34 -11.00
CA PHE A 58 2.74 -0.05 -10.42
C PHE A 58 4.01 -0.16 -9.58
N THR A 59 4.29 -1.32 -8.99
CA THR A 59 5.40 -1.51 -8.04
C THR A 59 6.65 -2.12 -8.69
N THR A 60 6.49 -2.87 -9.78
CA THR A 60 7.62 -3.57 -10.43
C THR A 60 8.19 -2.83 -11.64
N HIS A 61 7.45 -1.89 -12.21
CA HIS A 61 7.93 -1.12 -13.35
C HIS A 61 8.50 0.21 -12.88
N GLU A 62 9.59 0.63 -13.50
CA GLU A 62 10.11 1.97 -13.34
C GLU A 62 9.26 2.94 -14.17
N TRP A 63 8.86 4.04 -13.55
CA TRP A 63 7.99 5.02 -14.19
C TRP A 63 8.78 6.28 -14.52
N THR A 64 9.04 6.48 -15.81
CA THR A 64 9.62 7.72 -16.31
C THR A 64 8.53 8.74 -16.55
N PHE A 65 8.39 9.71 -15.65
CA PHE A 65 7.42 10.80 -15.81
C PHE A 65 8.06 11.99 -16.53
N GLN A 66 7.43 12.43 -17.61
CA GLN A 66 7.81 13.65 -18.31
C GLN A 66 7.49 14.89 -17.45
N ARG A 67 8.54 15.67 -17.10
CA ARG A 67 8.43 16.77 -16.11
C ARG A 67 8.47 18.18 -16.73
N HIS A 68 8.59 18.32 -18.04
CA HIS A 68 8.77 19.63 -18.69
C HIS A 68 7.68 20.66 -18.32
N ASN A 69 6.42 20.22 -18.27
CA ASN A 69 5.31 21.09 -17.87
C ASN A 69 5.41 21.54 -16.40
N CYS A 70 5.84 20.66 -15.50
CA CYS A 70 6.00 21.00 -14.08
C CYS A 70 7.19 21.96 -13.88
N SER A 71 8.29 21.79 -14.61
CA SER A 71 9.42 22.73 -14.55
C SER A 71 9.05 24.11 -15.09
N ASP A 72 8.28 24.16 -16.18
CA ASP A 72 7.81 25.41 -16.77
C ASP A 72 6.82 26.12 -15.85
N LEU A 73 5.87 25.38 -15.27
CA LEU A 73 4.94 25.92 -14.28
C LEU A 73 5.69 26.49 -13.07
N ARG A 74 6.69 25.78 -12.55
CA ARG A 74 7.52 26.26 -11.45
C ARG A 74 8.26 27.55 -11.79
N ARG A 75 8.80 27.66 -13.00
CA ARG A 75 9.47 28.88 -13.49
C ARG A 75 8.48 30.05 -13.53
N LYS A 76 7.28 29.84 -14.09
CA LYS A 76 6.24 30.87 -14.19
C LYS A 76 5.78 31.35 -12.80
N VAL A 77 5.57 30.45 -11.85
CA VAL A 77 5.13 30.82 -10.50
C VAL A 77 6.20 31.57 -9.72
N LYS A 78 7.49 31.26 -9.92
CA LYS A 78 8.59 32.03 -9.32
C LYS A 78 8.65 33.49 -9.81
N MET A 79 8.11 33.77 -11.00
CA MET A 79 8.06 35.13 -11.56
C MET A 79 6.85 35.94 -11.06
N LEU A 80 5.92 35.34 -10.31
CA LEU A 80 4.77 36.03 -9.72
C LEU A 80 5.15 36.66 -8.38
N ASN A 81 4.55 37.82 -8.06
CA ASN A 81 4.72 38.48 -6.76
C ASN A 81 4.25 37.60 -5.58
N ASP A 82 3.24 36.75 -5.80
CA ASP A 82 2.68 35.84 -4.79
C ASP A 82 3.35 34.45 -4.79
N SER A 83 4.55 34.34 -5.35
CA SER A 83 5.29 33.07 -5.46
C SER A 83 5.41 32.30 -4.14
N ASN A 84 5.42 33.00 -3.00
CA ASN A 84 5.49 32.41 -1.67
C ASN A 84 4.17 31.77 -1.20
N MET A 85 3.02 32.15 -1.76
CA MET A 85 1.72 31.56 -1.41
C MET A 85 1.51 30.18 -2.05
N VAL A 86 2.16 29.92 -3.19
CA VAL A 86 2.00 28.67 -3.96
C VAL A 86 3.28 27.85 -3.92
N LYS A 87 3.39 26.96 -2.93
CA LYS A 87 4.50 26.00 -2.84
C LYS A 87 4.32 24.86 -3.84
N ILE A 88 4.95 25.00 -5.00
CA ILE A 88 4.97 23.96 -6.06
C ILE A 88 6.06 22.91 -5.81
N ASP A 89 7.15 23.28 -5.14
CA ASP A 89 8.22 22.32 -4.83
C ASP A 89 7.83 21.48 -3.62
N SER A 90 7.72 20.17 -3.83
CA SER A 90 7.44 19.20 -2.78
C SER A 90 8.67 18.83 -1.94
N ARG A 91 9.86 19.33 -2.32
CA ARG A 91 11.10 19.15 -1.56
C ARG A 91 11.13 19.89 -0.23
N ASP A 92 10.43 21.01 -0.12
CA ASP A 92 10.35 21.82 1.11
C ASP A 92 9.27 21.31 2.08
N MET A 93 8.62 20.19 1.76
CA MET A 93 7.57 19.61 2.59
C MET A 93 8.16 18.59 3.56
N ASP A 94 7.81 18.72 4.83
CA ASP A 94 8.05 17.71 5.85
C ASP A 94 7.12 16.51 5.60
N TRP A 95 7.66 15.52 4.88
CA TRP A 95 6.94 14.31 4.50
C TRP A 95 6.56 13.47 5.72
N GLU A 96 7.39 13.43 6.76
CA GLU A 96 7.10 12.64 7.95
C GLU A 96 5.87 13.20 8.67
N LYS A 97 5.83 14.52 8.88
CA LYS A 97 4.69 15.20 9.47
C LYS A 97 3.44 15.08 8.60
N TYR A 98 3.57 15.26 7.29
CA TYR A 98 2.45 15.13 6.36
C TYR A 98 1.84 13.72 6.41
N VAL A 99 2.67 12.68 6.31
CA VAL A 99 2.24 11.28 6.35
C VAL A 99 1.62 10.95 7.71
N ALA A 100 2.18 11.43 8.82
CA ALA A 100 1.61 11.23 10.15
C ALA A 100 0.19 11.82 10.25
N VAL A 101 -0.02 13.06 9.82
CA VAL A 101 -1.34 13.71 9.83
C VAL A 101 -2.31 13.01 8.89
N TYR A 102 -1.84 12.63 7.70
CA TYR A 102 -2.64 11.88 6.73
C TYR A 102 -3.12 10.53 7.30
N LEU A 103 -2.24 9.74 7.92
CA LEU A 103 -2.61 8.48 8.57
C LEU A 103 -3.60 8.70 9.73
N MET A 104 -3.42 9.75 10.53
CA MET A 104 -4.39 10.10 11.58
C MET A 104 -5.77 10.40 10.99
N GLY A 105 -5.83 11.13 9.87
CA GLY A 105 -7.06 11.41 9.14
C GLY A 105 -7.75 10.14 8.66
N ILE A 106 -7.02 9.22 8.04
CA ILE A 106 -7.56 7.91 7.61
C ILE A 106 -8.15 7.16 8.80
N ARG A 107 -7.41 7.05 9.90
CA ARG A 107 -7.86 6.34 11.10
C ARG A 107 -9.15 6.93 11.65
N LYS A 108 -9.24 8.26 11.73
CA LYS A 108 -10.42 8.97 12.25
C LYS A 108 -11.64 8.84 11.34
N PHE A 109 -11.49 9.18 10.06
CA PHE A 109 -12.63 9.47 9.20
C PHE A 109 -13.04 8.28 8.33
N ILE A 110 -12.06 7.48 7.87
CA ILE A 110 -12.32 6.32 7.02
C ILE A 110 -12.54 5.08 7.88
N LEU A 111 -11.61 4.81 8.80
CA LEU A 111 -11.64 3.60 9.62
C LEU A 111 -12.49 3.76 10.89
N LYS A 112 -12.94 4.99 11.21
CA LYS A 112 -13.72 5.33 12.41
C LYS A 112 -13.12 4.75 13.70
N GLN A 113 -11.79 4.78 13.82
CA GLN A 113 -11.10 4.33 15.01
C GLN A 113 -11.10 5.44 16.07
N ASP A 114 -11.50 5.10 17.29
CA ASP A 114 -11.39 6.01 18.43
C ASP A 114 -9.91 6.25 18.77
N PHE A 115 -9.54 7.51 18.96
CA PHE A 115 -8.23 7.90 19.49
C PHE A 115 -8.16 7.55 20.98
N LYS A 116 -8.13 6.26 21.32
CA LYS A 116 -7.57 5.88 22.60
C LYS A 116 -6.08 6.18 22.51
N SER A 117 -5.66 7.23 23.22
CA SER A 117 -4.26 7.44 23.56
C SER A 117 -3.74 6.12 24.08
N THR A 118 -2.99 5.41 23.24
CA THR A 118 -2.19 4.28 23.71
C THR A 118 -1.07 4.95 24.47
N VAL A 119 -1.35 5.26 25.74
CA VAL A 119 -0.31 5.50 26.74
C VAL A 119 0.48 4.20 26.75
N ILE A 120 1.62 4.22 26.08
CA ILE A 120 2.61 3.17 26.16
C ILE A 120 3.07 3.20 27.63
N LYS A 121 2.66 2.19 28.40
CA LYS A 121 3.27 1.84 29.68
C LYS A 121 4.48 0.95 29.41
#